data_AF-A0A7W0W899-F1
#
_entry.id   AF-A0A7W0W899-F1
#
_cell.length_a   1.000
_cell.length_b   1.000
_cell.length_c   1.000
_cell.angle_alpha   90.00
_cell.angle_beta   90.00
_cell.angle_gamma   90.00
#
_symmetry.space_group_name_H-M   'P 1'
#
loop_
_entity.id
_entity.type
_entity.pdbx_description
1 polymer ?
#
loop_
_entity_poly.entity_id
_entity_poly.type
_entity_poly.pdbx_seq_one_letter_code
_entity_poly.pdbx_strand_id
1 'polypeptide(L)' 'IYTELCLGKIKASSKQLYIAAIQRLIAAGAQGIILGCTEIGLLIQSGDSQVPLFDTTRLHALAAVDYALDEAE' A
#
# COMPACT_ATOMS: atom_id res chain seq x y z
N ILE A 1 -6.02 -2.23 -11.31
CA ILE A 1 -4.92 -3.16 -10.99
C ILE A 1 -4.59 -4.03 -12.21
N TYR A 2 -5.40 -5.04 -12.54
CA TYR A 2 -5.07 -6.04 -13.58
C TYR A 2 -4.73 -5.50 -14.98
N THR A 3 -5.48 -4.51 -15.47
CA THR A 3 -5.29 -3.96 -16.83
C THR A 3 -4.19 -2.90 -16.93
N GLU A 4 -3.58 -2.52 -15.80
CA GLU A 4 -2.61 -1.44 -15.72
C GLU A 4 -1.39 -1.84 -14.90
N LEU A 5 -1.50 -1.85 -13.57
CA LEU A 5 -0.37 -2.06 -12.66
C LEU A 5 0.30 -3.42 -12.86
N CYS A 6 -0.47 -4.51 -13.03
CA CYS A 6 0.08 -5.84 -13.32
C CYS A 6 0.79 -5.91 -14.69
N LEU A 7 0.55 -4.94 -15.57
CA LEU A 7 1.22 -4.78 -16.86
C LEU A 7 2.29 -3.68 -16.84
N GLY A 8 2.69 -3.20 -15.66
CA GLY A 8 3.68 -2.14 -15.48
C GLY A 8 3.22 -0.75 -15.92
N LYS A 9 1.92 -0.54 -16.18
CA LYS A 9 1.39 0.75 -16.63
C LYS A 9 0.98 1.60 -15.43
N ILE A 10 1.72 2.69 -15.20
CA ILE A 10 1.42 3.68 -14.15
C ILE A 10 0.71 4.87 -14.78
N LYS A 11 -0.50 5.20 -14.31
CA LYS A 11 -1.27 6.36 -14.81
C LYS A 11 -1.61 7.32 -13.70
N ALA A 12 -1.44 8.61 -13.99
CA ALA A 12 -1.84 9.69 -13.09
C ALA A 12 -3.34 9.67 -12.78
N SER A 13 -4.20 9.37 -13.77
CA SER A 13 -5.65 9.26 -13.56
C SER A 13 -6.00 8.16 -12.56
N SER A 14 -5.37 7.00 -12.68
CA SER A 14 -5.57 5.87 -11.76
C SER A 14 -5.06 6.21 -10.36
N LYS A 15 -3.93 6.92 -10.26
CA LYS A 15 -3.45 7.45 -8.98
C LYS A 15 -4.47 8.37 -8.31
N GLN A 16 -5.06 9.32 -9.06
CA GLN A 16 -6.08 10.23 -8.54
C GLN A 16 -7.34 9.48 -8.06
N LEU A 17 -7.75 8.42 -8.76
CA LEU A 17 -8.87 7.57 -8.31
C LEU A 17 -8.58 6.89 -6.97
N TYR A 18 -7.36 6.40 -6.77
CA TYR A 18 -6.93 5.81 -5.50
C TYR A 18 -6.88 6.86 -4.37
N ILE A 19 -6.33 8.04 -4.63
CA ILE A 19 -6.29 9.15 -3.66
C ILE A 19 -7.71 9.55 -3.24
N ALA A 20 -8.64 9.69 -4.19
CA ALA A 20 -10.03 9.99 -3.88
C ALA A 20 -10.70 8.88 -3.05
N ALA A 21 -10.40 7.62 -3.31
CA ALA A 21 -10.89 6.51 -2.50
C ALA A 21 -10.33 6.55 -1.07
N ILE A 22 -9.02 6.81 -0.92
CA ILE A 22 -8.35 6.99 0.38
C ILE A 22 -9.00 8.13 1.17
N GLN A 23 -9.22 9.28 0.55
CA GLN A 23 -9.86 10.43 1.19
C GLN A 23 -11.28 10.11 1.69
N ARG A 24 -12.08 9.36 0.91
CA ARG A 24 -13.41 8.90 1.35
C ARG A 24 -13.34 7.97 2.56
N LEU A 25 -12.36 7.06 2.61
CA LEU A 25 -12.16 6.17 3.75
C LEU A 25 -11.72 6.94 5.01
N ILE A 26 -10.81 7.91 4.85
CA ILE A 26 -10.37 8.79 5.94
C ILE A 26 -11.56 9.60 6.48
N ALA A 27 -12.37 10.18 5.58
CA ALA A 27 -13.58 10.92 5.97
C ALA A 27 -14.61 10.04 6.70
N ALA A 28 -14.61 8.72 6.45
CA ALA A 28 -15.42 7.75 7.16
C ALA A 28 -14.80 7.27 8.50
N GLY A 29 -13.66 7.83 8.90
CA GLY A 29 -13.00 7.53 10.17
C GLY A 29 -11.85 6.52 10.09
N ALA A 30 -11.40 6.14 8.88
CA ALA A 30 -10.23 5.28 8.76
C ALA A 30 -8.97 5.98 9.31
N GLN A 31 -8.32 5.34 10.27
CA GLN A 31 -7.09 5.83 10.92
C GLN A 31 -5.81 5.34 10.23
N GLY A 32 -5.95 4.55 9.17
CA GLY A 32 -4.87 3.95 8.43
C GLY A 32 -5.39 3.25 7.18
N ILE A 33 -4.53 3.06 6.18
CA ILE A 33 -4.89 2.41 4.91
C ILE A 33 -3.94 1.25 4.66
N ILE A 34 -4.49 0.06 4.47
CA ILE A 34 -3.73 -1.13 4.09
C ILE A 34 -3.59 -1.16 2.57
N LEU A 35 -2.34 -1.20 2.07
CA LEU A 35 -2.06 -1.47 0.66
C LEU A 35 -2.13 -3.00 0.47
N GLY A 36 -3.35 -3.50 0.28
CA GLY A 36 -3.67 -4.94 0.33
C GLY A 36 -3.27 -5.75 -0.90
N CYS A 37 -2.80 -5.11 -1.97
CA CYS A 37 -2.18 -5.78 -3.13
C CYS A 37 -0.78 -5.21 -3.31
N THR A 38 0.17 -6.07 -3.67
CA THR A 38 1.59 -5.71 -3.78
C THR A 38 1.80 -4.59 -4.81
N GLU A 39 0.99 -4.54 -5.86
CA GLU A 39 1.08 -3.53 -6.90
C GLU A 39 0.61 -2.14 -6.47
N ILE A 40 -0.24 -2.04 -5.43
CA ILE A 40 -0.74 -0.73 -4.98
C ILE A 40 0.41 0.10 -4.41
N GLY A 41 1.38 -0.54 -3.74
CA GLY A 41 2.62 0.09 -3.28
C GLY A 41 3.49 0.65 -4.42
N LEU A 42 3.25 0.28 -5.68
CA LEU A 42 3.95 0.87 -6.84
C LEU A 42 3.31 2.19 -7.30
N LEU A 43 2.06 2.46 -6.91
CA LEU A 43 1.27 3.62 -7.35
C LEU A 43 1.11 4.67 -6.25
N ILE A 44 0.89 4.23 -5.01
CA ILE A 44 0.56 5.06 -3.85
C ILE A 44 1.72 5.05 -2.86
N GLN A 45 2.13 6.23 -2.42
CA GLN A 45 3.26 6.47 -1.52
C GLN A 45 2.80 7.30 -0.31
N SER A 46 3.64 7.40 0.72
CA SER A 46 3.29 8.08 1.98
C SER A 46 2.80 9.53 1.82
N GLY A 47 3.20 10.24 0.77
CA GLY A 47 2.72 11.61 0.48
C GLY A 47 1.29 11.70 -0.06
N ASP A 48 0.68 10.56 -0.42
CA ASP A 48 -0.65 10.48 -1.01
C ASP A 48 -1.77 10.26 0.03
N SER A 49 -1.44 10.19 1.32
CA SER A 49 -2.38 9.95 2.43
C SER A 49 -2.04 10.78 3.65
N GLN A 50 -3.07 11.25 4.36
CA GLN A 50 -2.93 11.97 5.64
C GLN A 50 -2.86 11.03 6.85
N VAL A 51 -3.21 9.75 6.66
CA VAL A 51 -3.10 8.69 7.67
C VAL A 51 -2.05 7.67 7.26
N PRO A 52 -1.46 6.91 8.20
CA PRO A 52 -0.46 5.90 7.89
C PRO A 52 -0.89 4.92 6.79
N LEU A 53 0.04 4.65 5.88
CA LEU A 53 -0.08 3.59 4.89
C LEU A 53 0.65 2.34 5.39
N PHE A 54 -0.01 1.19 5.29
CA PHE A 54 0.56 -0.10 5.63
C PHE A 54 0.80 -0.89 4.35
N ASP A 55 2.03 -0.81 3.83
CA ASP A 55 2.47 -1.63 2.71
C ASP A 55 2.63 -3.08 3.19
N THR A 56 1.69 -3.93 2.80
CA THR A 56 1.67 -5.34 3.21
C THR A 56 2.88 -6.10 2.69
N THR A 57 3.41 -5.75 1.52
CA THR A 57 4.58 -6.42 0.93
C THR A 57 5.82 -6.11 1.75
N ARG A 58 6.03 -4.83 2.06
CA ARG A 58 7.17 -4.39 2.87
C ARG A 58 7.10 -4.96 4.28
N LEU A 59 5.94 -4.88 4.94
CA LEU A 59 5.75 -5.40 6.30
C LEU A 59 5.96 -6.91 6.35
N HIS A 60 5.42 -7.64 5.38
CA HIS A 60 5.57 -9.10 5.31
C HIS A 60 7.03 -9.51 5.05
N ALA A 61 7.73 -8.79 4.16
CA ALA A 61 9.14 -9.06 3.89
C ALA A 61 10.02 -8.81 5.12
N LEU A 62 9.77 -7.74 5.88
CA LEU A 62 10.48 -7.49 7.14
C LEU A 62 10.20 -8.57 8.16
N ALA A 63 8.94 -8.95 8.38
CA ALA A 63 8.59 -10.02 9.29
C ALA A 63 9.24 -11.36 8.90
N ALA A 64 9.36 -11.65 7.60
CA ALA A 64 10.06 -12.84 7.12
C ALA A 64 11.58 -12.80 7.39
N VAL A 65 12.20 -11.63 7.27
CA VAL A 65 13.61 -11.43 7.63
C VAL A 65 13.81 -11.57 9.13
N ASP A 66 12.96 -10.92 9.93
CA ASP A 66 13.00 -11.00 11.39
C ASP A 66 12.89 -12.46 11.83
N TYR A 67 11.92 -13.21 11.27
CA TYR A 67 11.76 -14.64 11.54
C TYR A 67 12.98 -15.48 11.15
N ALA A 68 13.64 -15.16 10.03
CA ALA A 68 14.82 -15.91 9.57
C ALA A 68 16.08 -15.62 10.39
N LEU A 69 16.16 -14.45 11.04
CA LEU A 69 17.30 -14.01 11.85
C LEU A 69 17.10 -14.22 13.35
N ASP A 70 15.91 -14.58 13.79
CA ASP A 70 15.62 -14.90 15.19
C ASP A 70 16.34 -16.22 15.57
N GLU A 71 17.62 -16.12 15.95
CA GLU A 71 18.35 -17.21 16.62
C GLU A 71 17.84 -17.33 18.06
N ALA A 72 16.69 -17.98 18.24
CA ALA A 72 16.14 -18.32 19.55
C ALA A 72 15.29 -19.60 19.49
N GLU A 73 15.94 -20.74 19.67
CA GLU A 73 15.55 -21.72 20.69
C GLU A 73 16.75 -22.00 21.59
#